data_AF-A0A496ZSH2-F1
#
_entry.id   AF-A0A496ZSH2-F1
#
_cell.length_a   1.000
_cell.length_b   1.000
_cell.length_c   1.000
_cell.angle_alpha   90.00
_cell.angle_beta   90.00
_cell.angle_gamma   90.00
#
_symmetry.space_group_name_H-M   'P 1'
#
loop_
_entity.id
_entity.type
_entity.pdbx_description
1 polymer ?
#
loop_
_entity_poly.entity_id
_entity_poly.type
_entity_poly.pdbx_seq_one_letter_code
_entity_poly.pdbx_strand_id
1 'polypeptide(L)'
;MIHYCLWCKKRVIMPFVDKYSVFCSGKCFANYLISYPPQRIKGGFPLPPHFNFRSRWELDFAKKFCEAYRLKWKYEPYAFRLSNLKWYIPDFEVNGHFIEIKGIWEAGAKKKARMFREEYGNLLILDKLILKKIGVL
;
A
#
# COMPACT_ATOMS: atom_id res chain seq x y z
N MET A 1 2.41 -20.04 4.81
CA MET A 1 1.92 -19.69 6.16
C MET A 1 0.41 -19.43 6.08
N ILE A 2 -0.34 -19.66 7.16
CA ILE A 2 -1.78 -19.35 7.19
C ILE A 2 -1.96 -17.92 7.68
N HIS A 3 -2.68 -17.11 6.91
CA HIS A 3 -3.07 -15.77 7.28
C HIS A 3 -4.60 -15.62 7.22
N TYR A 4 -5.11 -14.47 7.67
CA TYR A 4 -6.52 -14.14 7.61
C TYR A 4 -6.70 -12.81 6.88
N CYS A 5 -7.72 -12.73 6.03
CA CYS A 5 -8.09 -11.49 5.36
C CYS A 5 -8.38 -10.39 6.39
N LEU A 6 -7.74 -9.23 6.23
CA LEU A 6 -7.89 -8.12 7.17
C LEU A 6 -9.34 -7.60 7.24
N TRP A 7 -10.08 -7.68 6.13
CA TRP A 7 -11.50 -7.31 6.06
C TRP A 7 -12.43 -8.40 6.61
N CYS A 8 -12.60 -9.51 5.89
CA CYS A 8 -13.66 -10.49 6.17
C CYS A 8 -13.21 -11.66 7.05
N LYS A 9 -11.97 -11.65 7.54
CA LYS A 9 -11.37 -12.70 8.38
C LYS A 9 -11.35 -14.11 7.78
N LYS A 10 -11.67 -14.27 6.49
CA LYS A 10 -11.52 -15.55 5.78
C LYS A 10 -10.05 -15.98 5.75
N ARG A 11 -9.81 -17.28 5.89
CA ARG A 11 -8.48 -17.89 5.80
C ARG A 11 -7.87 -17.64 4.42
N VAL A 12 -6.61 -17.22 4.41
CA VAL A 12 -5.81 -16.94 3.21
C VAL A 12 -4.49 -17.70 3.33
N ILE A 13 -4.24 -18.60 2.38
CA ILE A 13 -2.98 -19.35 2.30
C ILE A 13 -2.05 -18.56 1.37
N MET A 14 -0.95 -18.05 1.93
CA MET A 14 0.08 -17.35 1.17
C MET A 14 1.47 -17.76 1.70
N PRO A 15 2.43 -18.09 0.81
CA PRO A 15 3.72 -18.61 1.24
C PRO A 15 4.61 -17.50 1.84
N PHE A 16 4.58 -16.29 1.26
CA PHE A 16 5.40 -15.16 1.66
C PHE A 16 4.65 -13.86 1.38
N VAL A 17 3.97 -13.30 2.38
CA VAL A 17 3.34 -11.99 2.30
C VAL A 17 3.57 -11.22 3.58
N ASP A 18 3.60 -9.91 3.44
CA ASP A 18 3.57 -9.02 4.58
C ASP A 18 2.22 -9.14 5.30
N LYS A 19 2.25 -9.48 6.59
CA LYS A 19 1.04 -9.76 7.39
C LYS A 19 0.07 -8.58 7.48
N TYR A 20 0.54 -7.36 7.18
CA TYR A 20 -0.26 -6.15 7.22
C TYR A 20 -1.02 -5.88 5.92
N SER A 21 -0.93 -6.76 4.91
CA SER A 21 -1.59 -6.55 3.61
C SER A 21 -2.25 -7.81 3.06
N VAL A 22 -2.85 -8.59 3.95
CA VAL A 22 -3.51 -9.85 3.58
C VAL A 22 -4.98 -9.60 3.25
N PHE A 23 -5.34 -9.78 1.97
CA PHE A 23 -6.72 -9.68 1.49
C PHE A 23 -7.09 -10.90 0.65
N CYS A 24 -8.34 -11.36 0.76
CA CYS A 24 -8.79 -12.51 -0.02
C CYS A 24 -9.31 -12.15 -1.42
N SER A 25 -9.65 -10.89 -1.67
CA SER A 25 -10.16 -10.40 -2.95
C SER A 25 -10.03 -8.88 -3.04
N GLY A 26 -10.16 -8.34 -4.27
CA GLY A 26 -10.17 -6.90 -4.51
C GLY A 26 -11.30 -6.19 -3.78
N LYS A 27 -12.50 -6.77 -3.76
CA LYS A 27 -13.65 -6.24 -3.01
C LYS A 27 -13.36 -6.11 -1.52
N CYS A 28 -12.67 -7.09 -0.92
CA CYS A 28 -12.30 -7.02 0.49
C CYS A 28 -11.26 -5.92 0.75
N PHE A 29 -10.31 -5.74 -0.17
CA PHE A 29 -9.33 -4.67 -0.06
C PHE A 29 -9.97 -3.28 -0.22
N ALA A 30 -10.83 -3.10 -1.22
CA ALA A 30 -11.57 -1.86 -1.41
C ALA A 30 -12.46 -1.53 -0.21
N ASN A 31 -13.22 -2.50 0.31
CA ASN A 31 -14.04 -2.31 1.51
C ASN A 31 -13.20 -1.93 2.72
N TYR A 32 -11.99 -2.51 2.86
CA TYR A 32 -11.07 -2.11 3.92
C TYR A 32 -10.68 -0.64 3.79
N LEU A 33 -10.25 -0.20 2.60
CA LEU A 33 -9.86 1.18 2.34
C LEU A 33 -11.00 2.19 2.52
N ILE A 34 -12.25 1.76 2.31
CA ILE A 34 -13.44 2.62 2.48
C ILE A 34 -13.87 2.69 3.94
N SER A 35 -13.87 1.56 4.64
CA SER A 35 -14.55 1.45 5.94
C SER A 35 -13.62 1.65 7.13
N TYR A 36 -12.34 1.32 7.01
CA TYR A 36 -11.39 1.54 8.08
C TYR A 36 -10.82 2.94 7.98
N PRO A 37 -10.90 3.74 9.06
CA PRO A 37 -10.30 5.07 9.06
C PRO A 37 -8.78 4.93 8.91
N PRO A 38 -8.15 5.79 8.09
CA PRO A 38 -6.70 5.82 8.00
C PRO A 38 -6.10 6.28 9.34
N GLN A 39 -4.89 5.81 9.64
CA GLN A 39 -4.14 6.37 10.76
C GLN A 39 -3.78 7.83 10.44
N ARG A 40 -4.03 8.74 11.39
CA ARG A 40 -3.65 10.15 11.23
C ARG A 40 -2.13 10.27 11.32
N ILE A 41 -1.47 10.37 10.17
CA ILE A 41 -0.01 10.54 10.10
C ILE A 41 0.32 12.04 10.16
N LYS A 42 1.23 12.42 11.07
CA LYS A 42 1.82 13.77 11.13
C LYS A 42 3.22 13.74 10.52
N GLY A 43 3.65 14.83 9.88
CA GLY A 43 5.06 15.04 9.47
C GLY A 43 5.42 14.67 8.02
N GLY A 44 4.43 14.41 7.15
CA GLY A 44 4.65 14.29 5.71
C GLY A 44 4.70 15.66 5.02
N PHE A 45 5.69 15.86 4.16
CA PHE A 45 5.82 17.06 3.32
C PHE A 45 5.05 16.83 2.02
N PRO A 46 4.02 17.62 1.70
CA PRO A 46 3.27 17.48 0.46
C PRO A 46 4.18 17.65 -0.75
N LEU A 47 4.04 16.77 -1.74
CA LEU A 47 4.72 16.88 -3.03
C LEU A 47 3.75 17.40 -4.11
N PRO A 48 4.24 18.11 -5.13
CA PRO A 48 3.43 18.49 -6.28
C PRO A 48 2.84 17.26 -6.98
N PRO A 49 1.56 17.30 -7.41
CA PRO A 49 0.96 16.17 -8.10
C PRO A 49 1.63 15.92 -9.44
N HIS A 50 1.90 14.65 -9.74
CA HIS A 50 2.35 14.17 -11.04
C HIS A 50 1.82 12.75 -11.30
N PHE A 51 1.90 12.28 -12.54
CA PHE A 51 1.33 10.99 -12.96
C PHE A 51 2.34 10.13 -13.74
N ASN A 52 3.63 10.35 -13.52
CA ASN A 52 4.70 9.56 -14.12
C ASN A 52 4.94 8.31 -13.27
N PHE A 53 4.08 7.30 -13.46
CA PHE A 53 4.20 6.02 -12.76
C PHE A 53 5.55 5.37 -13.04
N ARG A 54 6.22 4.89 -11.98
CA ARG A 54 7.53 4.23 -12.04
C ARG A 54 7.44 2.78 -12.49
N SER A 55 6.23 2.19 -12.48
CA SER A 55 6.01 0.84 -12.98
C SER A 55 4.65 0.65 -13.63
N ARG A 56 4.54 -0.39 -14.49
CA ARG A 56 3.25 -0.79 -15.07
C ARG A 56 2.25 -1.24 -14.00
N TRP A 57 2.74 -1.78 -12.87
CA TRP A 57 1.88 -2.23 -11.78
C TRP A 57 1.25 -1.05 -11.04
N GLU A 58 1.96 0.06 -10.87
CA GLU A 58 1.38 1.31 -10.34
C GLU A 58 0.34 1.89 -11.27
N LEU A 59 0.61 1.93 -12.58
CA LEU A 59 -0.36 2.37 -13.57
C LEU A 59 -1.63 1.49 -13.52
N ASP A 60 -1.47 0.17 -13.53
CA ASP A 60 -2.60 -0.76 -13.46
C ASP A 60 -3.34 -0.68 -12.12
N PHE A 61 -2.64 -0.44 -11.01
CA PHE A 61 -3.30 -0.22 -9.72
C PHE A 61 -4.16 1.06 -9.72
N ALA A 62 -3.61 2.17 -10.24
CA ALA A 62 -4.34 3.42 -10.36
C ALA A 62 -5.56 3.27 -11.30
N LYS A 63 -5.33 2.76 -12.51
CA LYS A 63 -6.34 2.70 -13.58
C LYS A 63 -7.34 1.57 -13.45
N LYS A 64 -6.90 0.36 -13.09
CA LYS A 64 -7.80 -0.81 -13.03
C LYS A 64 -8.45 -0.95 -11.68
N PHE A 65 -7.71 -0.74 -10.59
CA PHE A 65 -8.24 -0.96 -9.25
C PHE A 65 -8.91 0.29 -8.67
N CYS A 66 -8.19 1.40 -8.59
CA CYS A 66 -8.73 2.58 -7.92
C CYS A 66 -9.93 3.18 -8.67
N GLU A 67 -9.89 3.25 -10.01
CA GLU A 67 -11.04 3.73 -10.79
C GLU A 67 -12.24 2.77 -10.71
N ALA A 68 -12.04 1.45 -10.79
CA ALA A 68 -13.13 0.47 -10.72
C ALA A 68 -13.90 0.51 -9.38
N TYR A 69 -13.20 0.76 -8.28
CA TYR A 69 -13.80 0.90 -6.95
C TYR A 69 -14.10 2.36 -6.56
N ARG A 70 -13.92 3.32 -7.49
CA ARG A 70 -14.16 4.75 -7.28
C ARG A 70 -13.45 5.31 -6.03
N LEU A 71 -12.22 4.86 -5.80
CA LEU A 71 -11.41 5.27 -4.65
C LEU A 71 -10.74 6.62 -4.94
N LYS A 72 -10.66 7.48 -3.92
CA LYS A 72 -9.88 8.72 -4.02
C LYS A 72 -8.42 8.37 -3.80
N TRP A 73 -7.55 8.71 -4.74
CA TRP A 73 -6.13 8.41 -4.65
C TRP A 73 -5.27 9.59 -5.08
N LYS A 74 -4.04 9.61 -4.57
CA LYS A 74 -2.96 10.49 -5.03
C LYS A 74 -1.71 9.64 -5.22
N TYR A 75 -0.95 9.92 -6.27
CA TYR A 75 0.34 9.27 -6.54
C TYR A 75 1.48 10.09 -5.93
N GLU A 76 2.39 9.42 -5.22
CA GLU A 76 3.52 10.00 -4.48
C GLU A 76 3.19 11.31 -3.72
N PRO A 77 2.15 11.34 -2.89
CA PRO A 77 1.60 12.61 -2.42
C PRO A 77 2.45 13.30 -1.35
N TYR A 78 3.30 12.55 -0.64
CA TYR A 78 4.09 13.08 0.47
C TYR A 78 5.47 12.44 0.55
N ALA A 79 6.45 13.24 0.94
CA ALA A 79 7.75 12.78 1.39
C ALA A 79 7.82 12.80 2.92
N PHE A 80 8.32 11.73 3.52
CA PHE A 80 8.49 11.60 4.97
C PHE A 80 9.97 11.43 5.31
N ARG A 81 10.45 12.19 6.29
CA ARG A 81 11.85 12.13 6.72
C ARG A 81 11.99 11.13 7.86
N LEU A 82 12.58 9.97 7.58
CA LEU A 82 12.81 8.94 8.58
C LEU A 82 13.89 9.37 9.59
N SER A 83 13.91 8.74 10.77
CA SER A 83 14.89 8.95 11.84
C SER A 83 16.36 8.79 11.40
N ASN A 84 16.63 7.98 10.38
CA ASN A 84 17.96 7.82 9.79
C ASN A 84 18.31 8.87 8.71
N LEU A 85 17.58 9.98 8.68
CA LEU A 85 17.72 11.10 7.74
C LEU A 85 17.40 10.77 6.27
N LYS A 86 16.97 9.53 5.97
CA LYS A 86 16.52 9.17 4.62
C LYS A 86 15.06 9.54 4.41
N TRP A 87 14.72 9.81 3.15
CA TRP A 87 13.34 10.07 2.75
C TRP A 87 12.61 8.78 2.38
N TYR A 88 11.33 8.72 2.74
CA TYR A 88 10.37 7.71 2.31
C TYR A 88 9.21 8.39 1.58
N ILE A 89 8.87 7.90 0.39
CA ILE A 89 7.77 8.40 -0.42
C ILE A 89 6.92 7.18 -0.73
N PRO A 90 5.74 7.01 -0.10
CA PRO A 90 4.81 5.96 -0.46
C PRO A 90 4.31 6.18 -1.89
N ASP A 91 4.09 5.10 -2.63
CA ASP A 91 3.65 5.20 -4.03
C ASP A 91 2.24 5.81 -4.13
N PHE A 92 1.34 5.50 -3.20
CA PHE A 92 -0.01 6.08 -3.19
C PHE A 92 -0.50 6.45 -1.78
N GLU A 93 -1.37 7.45 -1.72
CA GLU A 93 -2.38 7.61 -0.66
C GLU A 93 -3.74 7.27 -1.26
N VAL A 94 -4.50 6.34 -0.67
CA VAL A 94 -5.83 5.94 -1.13
C VAL A 94 -6.82 5.99 0.03
N ASN A 95 -7.81 6.87 -0.04
CA ASN A 95 -8.72 7.19 1.08
C ASN A 95 -7.97 7.41 2.41
N GLY A 96 -6.80 8.05 2.34
CA GLY A 96 -5.92 8.33 3.49
C GLY A 96 -5.00 7.17 3.92
N HIS A 97 -5.10 5.99 3.31
CA HIS A 97 -4.17 4.89 3.57
C HIS A 97 -2.95 4.99 2.67
N PHE A 98 -1.76 4.82 3.23
CA PHE A 98 -0.54 4.75 2.43
C PHE A 98 -0.31 3.35 1.87
N ILE A 99 0.03 3.30 0.59
CA ILE A 99 0.23 2.08 -0.18
C ILE A 99 1.59 2.13 -0.86
N GLU A 100 2.34 1.04 -0.75
CA GLU A 100 3.56 0.76 -1.51
C GLU A 100 3.31 -0.43 -2.43
N ILE A 101 3.64 -0.28 -3.71
CA ILE A 101 3.61 -1.38 -4.67
C ILE A 101 5.02 -1.94 -4.80
N LYS A 102 5.19 -3.26 -4.60
CA LYS A 102 6.52 -3.86 -4.59
C LYS A 102 6.66 -5.11 -5.45
N GLY A 103 7.68 -5.10 -6.31
CA GLY A 103 8.16 -6.28 -7.02
C GLY A 103 9.07 -7.13 -6.15
N ILE A 104 10.35 -6.81 -6.17
CA ILE A 104 11.40 -7.55 -5.45
C ILE A 104 11.70 -6.82 -4.14
N TRP A 105 11.85 -7.62 -3.08
CA TRP A 105 12.14 -7.13 -1.76
C TRP A 105 13.62 -7.24 -1.42
N GLU A 106 14.38 -6.18 -1.70
CA GLU A 106 15.74 -6.03 -1.20
C GLU A 106 15.75 -5.72 0.30
N ALA A 107 16.81 -6.14 1.01
CA ALA A 107 16.94 -5.95 2.46
C ALA A 107 16.82 -4.48 2.88
N GLY A 108 17.39 -3.56 2.09
CA GLY A 108 17.31 -2.12 2.34
C GLY A 108 15.89 -1.58 2.23
N ALA A 109 15.11 -2.04 1.25
CA ALA A 109 13.72 -1.65 1.08
C ALA A 109 12.85 -2.12 2.25
N LYS A 110 13.03 -3.38 2.70
CA LYS A 110 12.32 -3.91 3.89
C LYS A 110 12.59 -3.07 5.13
N LYS A 111 13.85 -2.69 5.36
CA LYS A 111 14.23 -1.85 6.50
C LYS A 111 13.56 -0.48 6.44
N LYS A 112 13.55 0.18 5.28
CA LYS A 112 12.89 1.49 5.12
C LYS A 112 11.38 1.42 5.34
N ALA A 113 10.70 0.44 4.75
CA ALA A 113 9.25 0.27 4.92
C ALA A 113 8.88 -0.04 6.38
N ARG A 114 9.71 -0.84 7.08
CA ARG A 114 9.52 -1.08 8.51
C ARG A 114 9.70 0.19 9.34
N MET A 115 10.76 0.95 9.10
CA MET A 115 10.98 2.23 9.80
C MET A 115 9.83 3.20 9.58
N PHE A 116 9.35 3.31 8.33
CA PHE A 116 8.18 4.14 8.05
C PHE A 116 6.97 3.71 8.89
N ARG A 117 6.72 2.40 9.01
CA ARG A 117 5.62 1.89 9.82
C ARG A 117 5.76 2.20 11.31
N GLU A 118 6.96 2.05 11.83
CA GLU A 118 7.27 2.31 13.24
C GLU A 118 7.12 3.79 13.58
N GLU A 119 7.54 4.68 12.67
CA GLU A 119 7.57 6.13 12.90
C GLU A 119 6.25 6.83 12.55
N TYR A 120 5.58 6.40 11.49
CA TYR A 120 4.44 7.11 10.90
C TYR A 120 3.14 6.33 10.93
N GLY A 121 3.19 4.99 11.00
CA GLY A 121 2.01 4.14 11.12
C GLY A 121 1.69 3.32 9.88
N ASN A 122 0.40 3.12 9.59
CA ASN A 122 -0.02 2.09 8.64
C ASN A 122 0.49 2.32 7.20
N LEU A 123 1.18 1.31 6.67
CA LEU A 123 1.64 1.23 5.28
C LEU A 123 1.24 -0.14 4.75
N LEU A 124 0.38 -0.17 3.74
CA LEU A 124 -0.04 -1.39 3.08
C LEU A 124 0.91 -1.68 1.92
N ILE A 125 1.45 -2.89 1.85
CA ILE A 125 2.42 -3.25 0.82
C ILE A 125 1.82 -4.32 -0.07
N LEU A 126 1.65 -3.96 -1.34
CA LEU A 126 1.03 -4.80 -2.35
C LEU A 126 2.14 -5.40 -3.21
N ASP A 127 2.52 -6.63 -2.88
CA ASP A 127 3.41 -7.41 -3.72
C ASP A 127 2.67 -8.10 -4.88
N LYS A 128 3.41 -8.78 -5.75
CA LYS A 128 2.86 -9.53 -6.90
C LYS A 128 1.72 -10.49 -6.51
N LEU A 129 1.83 -11.18 -5.37
CA LEU A 129 0.80 -12.15 -4.96
C LEU A 129 -0.47 -11.43 -4.50
N ILE A 130 -0.31 -10.33 -3.76
CA ILE A 130 -1.44 -9.51 -3.32
C ILE A 130 -2.11 -8.84 -4.52
N LEU A 131 -1.34 -8.23 -5.42
CA LEU A 131 -1.83 -7.58 -6.64
C LEU A 131 -2.66 -8.54 -7.51
N LYS A 132 -2.20 -9.78 -7.69
CA LYS A 132 -2.98 -10.84 -8.36
C LYS A 132 -4.30 -11.12 -7.65
N LYS A 133 -4.24 -11.22 -6.31
CA LYS A 133 -5.41 -11.56 -5.50
C LYS A 133 -6.47 -10.46 -5.48
N ILE A 134 -6.04 -9.20 -5.60
CA ILE A 134 -6.96 -8.06 -5.69
C ILE A 134 -7.40 -7.76 -7.12
N GLY A 135 -6.91 -8.50 -8.12
CA GLY A 135 -7.31 -8.39 -9.52
C GLY A 135 -6.65 -7.24 -10.28
N VAL A 136 -5.47 -6.79 -9.85
CA VAL A 136 -4.66 -5.80 -10.59
C VAL A 136 -3.82 -6.47 -11.67
N LEU A 137 -3.23 -7.62 -11.34
CA LEU A 137 -2.41 -8.46 -12.21
C LEU A 137 -3.13 -9.77 -12.52
#